data_AF-A0A0F0HAL5-F1
#
_entry.id   AF-A0A0F0HAL5-F1
#
_cell.length_a   1.000
_cell.length_b   1.000
_cell.length_c   1.000
_cell.angle_alpha   90.00
_cell.angle_beta   90.00
_cell.angle_gamma   90.00
#
_symmetry.space_group_name_H-M   'P 1'
#
loop_
_entity.id
_entity.type
_entity.pdbx_description
1 polymer ?
#
loop_
_entity_poly.entity_id
_entity_poly.type
_entity_poly.pdbx_seq_one_letter_code
_entity_poly.pdbx_strand_id
1 'polypeptide(L)' 'MRIRASTECVFADAPTAGDLLATGGTNGTVVLWDLKPTYELRGKLDETACLVAGGGLDRDTWPRYVGDLPFQETC' A
#
# COMPACT_ATOMS: atom_id res chain seq x y z
N MET A 1 -6.90 28.01 8.43
CA MET A 1 -6.71 26.59 8.78
C MET A 1 -5.36 26.47 9.49
N ARG A 2 -5.34 26.11 10.78
CA ARG A 2 -4.12 25.99 11.60
C ARG A 2 -3.93 24.52 11.95
N ILE A 3 -2.84 23.91 11.51
CA ILE A 3 -2.51 22.51 11.84
C ILE A 3 -1.43 22.56 12.94
N ARG A 4 -1.72 21.96 14.10
CA ARG A 4 -0.74 21.73 15.18
C ARG A 4 -0.28 20.28 15.08
N ALA A 5 1.03 20.06 14.96
CA ALA A 5 1.64 18.76 15.14
C ALA A 5 1.74 18.48 16.64
N SER A 6 1.04 17.44 17.13
CA SER A 6 1.16 16.90 18.47
C SER A 6 1.48 15.41 18.37
N THR A 7 2.39 14.96 19.23
CA THR A 7 3.21 13.74 19.19
C THR A 7 2.51 12.40 18.92
N GLU A 8 1.18 12.31 18.90
CA GLU A 8 0.44 11.08 18.56
C GLU A 8 -0.91 11.37 17.89
N CYS A 9 -0.93 12.09 16.78
CA CYS A 9 -2.17 12.37 16.03
C CYS A 9 -1.86 12.58 14.54
N VAL A 10 -1.83 11.50 13.75
CA VAL A 10 -1.97 11.59 12.28
C VAL A 10 -3.45 11.83 12.00
N PHE A 11 -3.85 13.09 11.80
CA PHE A 11 -5.19 13.41 11.32
C PHE A 11 -5.13 14.44 10.20
N ALA A 12 -5.60 14.03 9.02
CA ALA A 12 -6.46 14.84 8.17
C ALA A 12 -7.08 13.97 7.07
N ASP A 13 -8.17 13.27 7.38
CA ASP A 13 -9.19 12.99 6.36
C ASP A 13 -9.92 14.31 6.09
N ALA A 14 -9.53 15.01 5.02
CA ALA A 14 -10.35 16.09 4.48
C ALA A 14 -11.47 15.44 3.65
N PRO A 15 -12.76 15.68 3.94
CA PRO A 15 -13.89 14.98 3.29
C PRO A 15 -14.08 15.32 1.80
N THR A 16 -13.10 15.98 1.18
CA THR A 16 -13.05 16.29 -0.25
C THR A 16 -11.71 15.93 -0.91
N ALA A 17 -10.72 15.45 -0.15
CA ALA A 17 -9.40 15.10 -0.66
C ALA A 17 -8.88 13.84 0.06
N GLY A 18 -9.55 12.71 -0.11
CA GLY A 18 -9.14 11.39 0.42
C GLY A 18 -7.82 10.85 -0.15
N ASP A 19 -7.11 11.67 -0.93
CA ASP A 19 -5.94 11.34 -1.73
C ASP A 19 -4.65 11.98 -1.22
N LEU A 20 -4.72 12.91 -0.26
CA LEU A 20 -3.55 13.62 0.25
C LEU A 20 -3.42 13.41 1.75
N LEU A 21 -2.33 12.77 2.17
CA LEU A 21 -1.99 12.57 3.57
C LEU A 21 -0.92 13.55 4.01
N ALA A 22 -1.19 14.32 5.07
CA ALA A 22 -0.20 15.19 5.68
C ALA A 22 0.35 14.56 6.97
N THR A 23 1.68 14.46 7.07
CA THR A 23 2.36 14.00 8.29
C THR A 23 3.27 15.11 8.84
N GLY A 24 3.16 15.43 10.12
CA GLY A 24 3.98 16.43 10.80
C GLY A 24 4.99 15.80 11.75
N GLY A 25 6.27 16.17 11.61
CA GLY A 25 7.36 15.75 12.49
C GLY A 25 7.63 16.72 13.64
N THR A 26 8.24 16.23 14.72
CA THR A 26 8.64 17.04 15.89
C THR A 26 9.70 18.10 15.58
N ASN A 27 10.39 17.96 14.45
CA ASN A 27 11.32 18.95 13.90
C ASN A 27 10.62 20.10 13.15
N GLY A 28 9.28 20.18 13.20
CA GLY A 28 8.50 21.21 12.51
C GLY A 28 8.37 20.99 11.00
N THR A 29 8.81 19.83 10.48
CA THR A 29 8.63 19.49 9.05
C THR A 29 7.24 18.91 8.83
N VAL A 30 6.56 19.37 7.77
CA VAL A 30 5.33 18.74 7.27
C VAL A 30 5.65 18.10 5.93
N VAL A 31 5.35 16.81 5.80
CA VAL A 31 5.44 16.06 4.56
C VAL A 31 4.02 15.82 4.05
N LEU A 32 3.80 16.11 2.78
CA LEU A 32 2.54 15.83 2.09
C LEU A 32 2.77 14.63 1.15
N TRP A 33 1.92 13.63 1.29
CA TRP A 33 1.95 12.39 0.52
C TRP A 33 0.75 12.37 -0.43
N ASP A 34 1.01 12.21 -1.73
CA ASP A 34 -0.02 11.90 -2.71
C ASP A 34 -0.28 10.39 -2.71
N LEU A 35 -1.47 9.98 -2.27
CA LEU A 35 -1.90 8.60 -2.16
C LEU A 35 -2.64 8.11 -3.41
N LYS A 36 -2.97 8.98 -4.38
CA LYS A 36 -3.64 8.55 -5.64
C LYS A 36 -2.93 7.38 -6.31
N PRO A 37 -1.60 7.41 -6.51
CA PRO A 37 -0.91 6.30 -7.15
C PRO A 37 -1.08 5.01 -6.36
N THR A 38 -1.09 5.08 -5.03
CA THR A 38 -1.27 3.92 -4.15
C THR A 38 -2.68 3.35 -4.24
N TYR A 39 -3.71 4.19 -4.33
CA TYR A 39 -5.09 3.73 -4.51
C TYR A 39 -5.31 3.11 -5.89
N GLU A 40 -4.77 3.73 -6.94
CA GLU A 40 -4.80 3.19 -8.30
C GLU A 40 -4.09 1.82 -8.39
N LEU A 41 -2.92 1.70 -7.76
CA LEU A 41 -2.19 0.43 -7.67
C LEU A 41 -2.96 -0.63 -6.89
N ARG A 42 -3.64 -0.27 -5.79
CA ARG A 42 -4.47 -1.20 -5.02
C ARG A 42 -5.60 -1.81 -5.85
N GLY A 43 -6.16 -1.06 -6.78
CA GLY A 43 -7.21 -1.56 -7.68
C GLY A 43 -6.72 -2.58 -8.72
N LYS A 44 -5.40 -2.70 -8.92
CA LYS A 44 -4.77 -3.60 -9.90
C LYS A 44 -3.64 -4.41 -9.27
N LEU A 45 -3.71 -4.64 -7.96
CA LEU A 45 -2.59 -5.16 -7.19
C LEU A 45 -2.29 -6.61 -7.61
N ASP A 46 -3.33 -7.37 -7.93
CA ASP A 46 -3.27 -8.72 -8.49
C ASP A 46 -2.52 -8.74 -9.84
N GLU A 47 -2.99 -7.99 -10.83
CA GLU A 47 -2.38 -7.93 -12.16
C GLU A 47 -0.93 -7.43 -12.08
N THR A 48 -0.70 -6.38 -11.30
CA THR A 48 0.63 -5.77 -11.14
C THR A 48 1.59 -6.72 -10.43
N ALA A 49 1.14 -7.39 -9.36
CA ALA A 49 1.97 -8.35 -8.64
C ALA A 49 2.35 -9.52 -9.54
N CYS A 50 1.41 -10.04 -10.32
CA CYS A 50 1.67 -11.11 -11.28
C CYS A 50 2.69 -10.69 -12.35
N LEU A 51 2.55 -9.49 -12.92
CA LEU A 51 3.51 -8.97 -13.90
C LEU A 51 4.91 -8.79 -13.32
N VAL A 52 5.03 -8.26 -12.10
CA VAL A 52 6.33 -8.03 -11.45
C VAL A 52 7.00 -9.34 -11.03
N ALA A 53 6.22 -10.32 -10.54
CA ALA A 53 6.73 -11.63 -10.17
C ALA A 53 7.08 -12.51 -11.39
N GLY A 54 6.60 -12.14 -12.59
CA GLY A 54 6.74 -12.95 -13.80
C GLY A 54 5.72 -14.09 -13.91
N GLY A 55 4.60 -14.00 -13.18
CA GLY A 55 3.55 -15.02 -13.10
C GLY A 55 3.39 -15.63 -11.70
N GLY A 56 2.47 -16.59 -11.60
CA GLY A 56 2.21 -17.35 -10.38
C GLY A 56 3.16 -18.55 -10.23
N LEU A 57 3.19 -19.14 -9.03
CA LEU A 57 3.93 -20.39 -8.80
C LEU A 57 3.20 -21.57 -9.45
N ASP A 58 3.94 -22.40 -10.20
CA ASP A 58 3.41 -23.66 -10.72
C ASP A 58 3.32 -24.75 -9.64
N ARG A 59 2.61 -25.85 -9.95
CA ARG A 59 2.38 -26.96 -9.02
C ARG A 59 3.67 -27.66 -8.58
N ASP A 60 4.71 -27.65 -9.40
CA ASP A 60 5.96 -28.35 -9.12
C ASP A 60 6.84 -27.51 -8.19
N THR A 61 6.72 -26.20 -8.27
CA THR A 61 7.48 -25.20 -7.52
C THR A 61 6.77 -24.76 -6.24
N TRP A 62 5.43 -24.88 -6.18
CA TRP A 62 4.62 -24.56 -5.00
C TRP A 62 5.11 -25.21 -3.70
N PRO A 63 5.43 -26.52 -3.64
CA PRO A 63 5.87 -27.15 -2.40
C PRO A 63 7.21 -26.59 -1.90
N ARG A 64 8.04 -26.06 -2.80
CA ARG A 64 9.35 -25.49 -2.44
C ARG A 64 9.22 -24.16 -1.69
N TYR A 65 8.26 -23.32 -2.06
CA TYR A 65 8.11 -21.97 -1.51
C TYR A 65 6.95 -21.82 -0.52
N VAL A 66 5.87 -22.57 -0.73
CA VAL A 66 4.65 -22.51 0.09
C VAL A 66 4.55 -23.70 1.05
N GLY A 67 5.08 -24.86 0.66
CA GLY A 67 5.05 -26.08 1.47
C GLY A 67 3.78 -26.91 1.24
N ASP A 68 3.22 -27.46 2.32
CA ASP A 68 2.14 -28.46 2.28
C ASP A 68 0.74 -27.86 2.13
N LEU A 69 0.63 -26.54 1.95
CA LEU A 69 -0.68 -25.90 1.73
C LEU A 69 -1.26 -26.35 0.39
N PRO A 70 -2.60 -26.53 0.30
CA PRO A 70 -3.26 -26.85 -0.97
C PRO A 70 -2.87 -25.84 -2.04
N PHE A 71 -2.56 -26.35 -3.23
CA PHE A 71 -2.23 -25.51 -4.38
C PHE A 71 -3.37 -24.53 -4.68
N GLN A 72 -3.01 -23.26 -4.87
CA GLN A 72 -3.92 -22.22 -5.35
C GLN A 72 -3.26 -21.46 -6.50
N GLU A 73 -4.04 -21.18 -7.55
CA GLU A 73 -3.60 -20.26 -8.59
C GLU A 73 -3.55 -18.85 -7.99
N THR A 74 -2.35 -18.28 -7.99
CA THR A 74 -2.06 -16.94 -7.45
C THR A 74 -2.06 -15.89 -8.55
N CYS A 75 -1.77 -16.36 -9.75
CA CYS A 75 -1.96 -15.81 -11.08
C CYS A 75 -2.37 -17.04 -11.95
#